data_AF-A0A922YV87-F1
#
_entry.id   AF-A0A922YV87-F1
#
_cell.length_a   1.000
_cell.length_b   1.000
_cell.length_c   1.000
_cell.angle_alpha   90.00
_cell.angle_beta   90.00
_cell.angle_gamma   90.00
#
_symmetry.space_group_name_H-M   'P 1'
#
loop_
_entity.id
_entity.type
_entity.pdbx_description
1 polymer ?
#
loop_
_entity_poly.entity_id
_entity_poly.type
_entity_poly.pdbx_seq_one_letter_code
_entity_poly.pdbx_strand_id
1 'polypeptide(L)'
;MLRLEVRPQPSRAWGLASPLLALAITVAVGVLLFIVLGKDPVRGLQVFFWEPVRNVRAISELLVKATPLLIIALGLAVCFRSNVWNIGAEGQFVIGAVCAAGVALMADKSSGSAFFVLVLLAGVLGGMFWAGITALLRDRFNANEILVSLMLVYVGIQVLNYLVYGPWKDPAGFNFPQSKTFESAAQMPRLMTGSRVNIGLLLALAGVMAVWIFLFRTYSGYAQQVGGLAPA
;
A
#
# COMPACT_ATOMS: atom_id res chain seq x y z
N MET A 1 32.28 -13.83 -36.06
CA MET A 1 30.84 -13.69 -35.76
C MET A 1 30.70 -13.24 -34.32
N LEU A 2 29.98 -12.14 -34.06
CA LEU A 2 29.68 -11.72 -32.68
C LEU A 2 28.76 -12.76 -32.04
N ARG A 3 29.15 -13.32 -30.89
CA ARG A 3 28.38 -14.32 -30.14
C ARG A 3 27.94 -13.68 -28.82
N LEU A 4 26.63 -13.66 -28.58
CA LEU A 4 26.08 -13.17 -27.32
C LEU A 4 26.18 -14.28 -26.27
N GLU A 5 26.98 -14.06 -25.24
CA GLU A 5 27.09 -14.95 -24.09
C GLU A 5 26.45 -14.29 -22.85
N VAL A 6 25.66 -15.08 -22.12
CA VAL A 6 25.03 -14.62 -20.87
C VAL A 6 26.12 -14.39 -19.84
N ARG A 7 26.19 -13.17 -19.30
CA ARG A 7 27.16 -12.86 -18.25
C ARG A 7 26.74 -13.51 -16.94
N PRO A 8 27.64 -14.22 -16.23
CA PRO A 8 27.33 -14.87 -14.96
C PRO A 8 27.09 -13.88 -13.81
N GLN A 9 27.55 -12.63 -13.93
CA GLN A 9 27.28 -11.57 -12.95
C GLN A 9 26.68 -10.35 -13.64
N PRO A 10 25.64 -9.73 -13.07
CA PRO A 10 25.10 -8.48 -13.59
C PRO A 10 26.16 -7.37 -13.54
N SER A 11 26.26 -6.58 -14.60
CA SER A 11 27.21 -5.48 -14.67
C SER A 11 26.83 -4.38 -13.67
N ARG A 12 27.77 -3.99 -12.79
CA ARG A 12 27.58 -2.88 -11.84
C ARG A 12 27.22 -1.57 -12.56
N ALA A 13 27.85 -1.32 -13.71
CA ALA A 13 27.56 -0.14 -14.53
C ALA A 13 26.11 -0.14 -15.01
N TRP A 14 25.63 -1.26 -15.55
CA TRP A 14 24.22 -1.37 -15.99
C TRP A 14 23.23 -1.46 -14.83
N GLY A 15 23.64 -1.94 -13.66
CA GLY A 15 22.83 -1.90 -12.44
C GLY A 15 22.51 -0.47 -11.98
N LEU A 16 23.43 0.48 -12.19
CA LEU A 16 23.24 1.90 -11.91
C LEU A 16 22.66 2.67 -13.10
N ALA A 17 23.07 2.34 -14.32
CA ALA A 17 22.62 3.04 -15.52
C ALA A 17 21.16 2.74 -15.85
N SER A 18 20.69 1.51 -15.63
CA SER A 18 19.33 1.13 -16.03
C SER A 18 18.21 1.92 -15.33
N PRO A 19 18.21 2.15 -13.99
CA PRO A 19 17.16 2.95 -13.36
C PRO A 19 17.25 4.42 -13.75
N LEU A 20 18.47 4.96 -13.93
CA LEU A 20 18.68 6.34 -14.36
C LEU A 20 18.19 6.56 -15.80
N LEU A 21 18.46 5.62 -16.70
CA LEU A 21 17.95 5.63 -18.07
C LEU A 21 16.44 5.51 -18.10
N ALA A 22 15.86 4.60 -17.31
CA ALA A 22 14.41 4.47 -17.21
C ALA A 22 13.75 5.77 -16.72
N LEU A 23 14.34 6.44 -15.72
CA LEU A 23 13.88 7.75 -15.24
C LEU A 23 13.99 8.81 -16.34
N ALA A 24 15.14 8.90 -17.02
CA ALA A 24 15.35 9.87 -18.09
C ALA A 24 14.36 9.68 -19.25
N ILE A 25 14.13 8.43 -19.67
CA ILE A 25 13.13 8.09 -20.69
C ILE A 25 11.73 8.46 -20.22
N THR A 26 11.37 8.17 -18.97
CA THR A 26 10.06 8.52 -18.39
C THR A 26 9.84 10.04 -18.41
N VAL A 27 10.84 10.82 -18.02
CA VAL A 27 10.78 12.28 -18.06
C VAL A 27 10.67 12.77 -19.50
N ALA A 28 11.46 12.23 -20.44
CA ALA A 28 11.39 12.62 -21.84
C ALA A 28 10.01 12.34 -22.47
N VAL A 29 9.44 11.17 -22.20
CA VAL A 29 8.09 10.81 -22.64
C VAL A 29 7.04 11.72 -21.99
N GLY A 30 7.16 12.00 -20.69
CA GLY A 30 6.27 12.93 -19.99
C GLY A 30 6.31 14.34 -20.57
N VAL A 31 7.50 14.87 -20.87
CA VAL A 31 7.69 16.16 -21.55
C VAL A 31 7.03 16.16 -22.92
N LEU A 32 7.28 15.11 -23.72
CA LEU A 32 6.66 14.96 -25.04
C LEU A 32 5.14 14.98 -24.96
N LEU A 33 4.55 14.25 -23.98
CA LEU A 33 3.12 14.26 -23.75
C LEU A 33 2.60 15.66 -23.42
N PHE A 34 3.25 16.40 -22.53
CA PHE A 34 2.83 17.77 -22.22
C PHE A 34 2.87 18.69 -23.45
N ILE A 35 3.92 18.58 -24.27
CA ILE A 35 4.03 19.33 -25.53
C ILE A 35 2.88 18.97 -26.47
N VAL A 36 2.57 17.69 -26.67
CA VAL A 36 1.46 17.22 -27.52
C VAL A 36 0.11 17.72 -27.01
N LEU A 37 -0.08 17.81 -25.68
CA LEU A 37 -1.29 18.36 -25.06
C LEU A 37 -1.34 19.91 -25.07
N GLY A 38 -0.33 20.59 -25.62
CA GLY A 38 -0.24 22.05 -25.63
C GLY A 38 -0.07 22.65 -24.22
N LYS A 39 0.50 21.89 -23.29
CA LYS A 39 0.79 22.33 -21.91
C LYS A 39 2.27 22.62 -21.74
N ASP A 40 2.60 23.55 -20.85
CA ASP A 40 3.99 23.83 -20.49
C ASP A 40 4.62 22.60 -19.79
N PRO A 41 5.63 21.96 -20.40
CA PRO A 41 6.26 20.76 -19.85
C PRO A 41 7.05 21.07 -18.57
N VAL A 42 7.65 22.27 -18.45
CA VAL A 42 8.42 22.65 -17.28
C VAL A 42 7.50 22.79 -16.08
N ARG A 43 6.36 23.47 -16.27
CA ARG A 43 5.33 23.57 -15.23
C ARG A 43 4.78 22.20 -14.85
N GLY A 44 4.54 21.33 -15.83
CA GLY A 44 4.14 19.94 -15.59
C GLY A 44 5.15 19.21 -14.69
N LEU A 45 6.42 19.20 -15.06
CA LEU A 45 7.49 18.57 -14.28
C LEU A 45 7.63 19.18 -12.87
N GLN A 46 7.46 20.49 -12.72
CA GLN A 46 7.47 21.14 -11.40
C GLN A 46 6.38 20.60 -10.48
N VAL A 47 5.17 20.35 -11.00
CA VAL A 47 4.05 19.80 -10.20
C VAL A 47 4.38 18.40 -9.69
N PHE A 48 5.08 17.58 -10.48
CA PHE A 48 5.44 16.22 -10.08
C PHE A 48 6.66 16.15 -9.16
N PHE A 49 7.72 16.88 -9.48
CA PHE A 49 9.02 16.73 -8.81
C PHE A 49 9.29 17.79 -7.74
N TRP A 50 8.78 19.01 -7.90
CA TRP A 50 9.10 20.13 -7.02
C TRP A 50 8.00 20.44 -6.01
N GLU A 51 6.74 20.52 -6.44
CA GLU A 51 5.62 20.87 -5.56
C GLU A 51 5.47 19.95 -4.34
N PRO A 52 5.66 18.61 -4.44
CA PRO A 52 5.54 17.71 -3.28
C PRO A 52 6.63 17.89 -2.22
N VAL A 53 7.78 18.48 -2.58
CA VAL A 53 8.93 18.68 -1.66
C VAL A 53 9.17 20.15 -1.32
N ARG A 54 8.38 21.06 -1.91
CA ARG A 54 8.58 22.51 -1.82
C ARG A 54 8.52 23.06 -0.39
N ASN A 55 7.70 22.47 0.48
CA ASN A 55 7.55 22.91 1.85
C ASN A 55 7.14 21.77 2.80
N VAL A 56 7.20 22.03 4.11
CA VAL A 56 6.90 21.05 5.16
C VAL A 56 5.48 20.47 5.03
N ARG A 57 4.49 21.28 4.63
CA ARG A 57 3.12 20.80 4.42
C ARG A 57 3.04 19.81 3.25
N ALA A 58 3.69 20.09 2.13
CA ALA A 58 3.72 19.19 0.99
C ALA A 58 4.40 17.86 1.34
N ILE A 59 5.53 17.92 2.07
CA ILE A 59 6.20 16.73 2.59
C ILE A 59 5.28 15.96 3.54
N SER A 60 4.49 16.65 4.37
CA SER A 60 3.53 16.01 5.28
C SER A 60 2.45 15.23 4.53
N GLU A 61 1.91 15.77 3.43
CA GLU A 61 0.96 15.04 2.57
C GLU A 61 1.62 13.85 1.88
N LEU A 62 2.87 14.00 1.44
CA LEU A 62 3.64 12.91 0.83
C LEU A 62 3.81 11.76 1.82
N LEU A 63 4.18 12.05 3.07
CA LEU A 63 4.35 11.05 4.13
C LEU A 63 3.04 10.33 4.47
N VAL A 64 1.92 11.05 4.51
CA VAL A 64 0.60 10.45 4.76
C VAL A 64 0.24 9.43 3.68
N LYS A 65 0.55 9.72 2.41
CA LYS A 65 0.34 8.78 1.29
C LYS A 65 1.37 7.64 1.27
N ALA A 66 2.62 7.93 1.61
CA ALA A 66 3.70 6.94 1.61
C ALA A 66 3.54 5.89 2.72
N THR A 67 2.96 6.27 3.87
CA THR A 67 2.79 5.40 5.03
C THR A 67 2.08 4.08 4.72
N PRO A 68 0.85 4.06 4.14
CA PRO A 68 0.18 2.80 3.82
C PRO A 68 0.92 2.00 2.75
N LEU A 69 1.51 2.67 1.76
CA LEU A 69 2.31 2.01 0.72
C LEU A 69 3.54 1.30 1.30
N LEU A 70 4.19 1.91 2.30
CA LEU A 70 5.31 1.32 3.00
C LEU A 70 4.88 0.05 3.76
N ILE A 71 3.74 0.08 4.46
CA ILE A 71 3.21 -1.08 5.18
C ILE A 71 2.86 -2.21 4.21
N ILE A 72 2.22 -1.89 3.08
CA ILE A 72 1.90 -2.86 2.03
C ILE A 72 3.18 -3.48 1.45
N ALA A 73 4.19 -2.66 1.14
CA ALA A 73 5.47 -3.12 0.62
C ALA A 73 6.20 -4.05 1.60
N LEU A 74 6.14 -3.77 2.91
CA LEU A 74 6.70 -4.63 3.94
C LEU A 74 6.01 -6.01 3.96
N GLY A 75 4.68 -6.05 3.90
CA GLY A 75 3.93 -7.30 3.83
C GLY A 75 4.27 -8.12 2.58
N LEU A 76 4.27 -7.47 1.41
CA LEU A 76 4.64 -8.11 0.13
C LEU A 76 6.08 -8.61 0.11
N ALA A 77 7.02 -7.86 0.70
CA ALA A 77 8.41 -8.28 0.79
C ALA A 77 8.58 -9.62 1.54
N VAL A 78 7.76 -9.86 2.57
CA VAL A 78 7.74 -11.14 3.28
C VAL A 78 7.15 -12.24 2.40
N CYS A 79 6.02 -11.99 1.71
CA CYS A 79 5.40 -12.96 0.82
C CYS A 79 6.32 -13.42 -0.33
N PHE A 80 6.92 -12.47 -1.04
CA PHE A 80 7.78 -12.77 -2.19
C PHE A 80 9.07 -13.49 -1.78
N ARG A 81 9.59 -13.23 -0.57
CA ARG A 81 10.73 -14.01 -0.04
C ARG A 81 10.40 -15.47 0.25
N SER A 82 9.13 -15.81 0.45
CA SER A 82 8.64 -17.20 0.57
C SER A 82 8.13 -17.80 -0.74
N ASN A 83 8.42 -17.19 -1.90
CA ASN A 83 7.90 -17.61 -3.20
C ASN A 83 6.35 -17.64 -3.27
N VAL A 84 5.68 -16.80 -2.48
CA VAL A 84 4.22 -16.62 -2.51
C VAL A 84 3.92 -15.35 -3.28
N TRP A 85 3.29 -15.52 -4.45
CA TRP A 85 2.99 -14.41 -5.34
C TRP A 85 1.61 -13.83 -5.05
N ASN A 86 1.57 -12.81 -4.21
CA ASN A 86 0.35 -12.07 -3.88
C ASN A 86 0.28 -10.76 -4.67
N ILE A 87 -0.69 -10.65 -5.58
CA ILE A 87 -1.00 -9.39 -6.30
C ILE A 87 -2.21 -8.68 -5.67
N GLY A 88 -2.97 -9.37 -4.81
CA GLY A 88 -4.20 -8.89 -4.18
C GLY A 88 -4.02 -7.94 -2.99
N ALA A 89 -2.85 -7.33 -2.80
CA ALA A 89 -2.60 -6.42 -1.69
C ALA A 89 -3.53 -5.20 -1.68
N GLU A 90 -3.94 -4.73 -2.87
CA GLU A 90 -4.95 -3.68 -2.99
C GLU A 90 -6.30 -4.10 -2.39
N GLY A 91 -6.77 -5.32 -2.68
CA GLY A 91 -8.00 -5.87 -2.10
C GLY A 91 -7.90 -6.04 -0.59
N GLN A 92 -6.75 -6.51 -0.09
CA GLN A 92 -6.48 -6.63 1.34
C GLN A 92 -6.50 -5.27 2.04
N PHE A 93 -5.92 -4.25 1.41
CA PHE A 93 -5.95 -2.87 1.89
C PHE A 93 -7.39 -2.34 1.91
N VAL A 94 -8.16 -2.55 0.83
CA VAL A 94 -9.55 -2.10 0.72
C VAL A 94 -10.42 -2.75 1.80
N ILE A 95 -10.38 -4.07 1.94
CA ILE A 95 -11.20 -4.77 2.95
C ILE A 95 -10.75 -4.47 4.38
N GLY A 96 -9.44 -4.32 4.61
CA GLY A 96 -8.93 -3.79 5.87
C GLY A 96 -9.50 -2.39 6.17
N ALA A 97 -9.50 -1.49 5.18
CA ALA A 97 -10.09 -0.16 5.34
C ALA A 97 -11.60 -0.21 5.59
N VAL A 98 -12.33 -1.13 4.94
CA VAL A 98 -13.76 -1.37 5.19
C VAL A 98 -13.98 -1.82 6.63
N CYS A 99 -13.27 -2.84 7.12
CA CYS A 99 -13.43 -3.31 8.49
C CYS A 99 -13.07 -2.22 9.53
N ALA A 100 -12.00 -1.46 9.29
CA ALA A 100 -11.64 -0.31 10.12
C ALA A 100 -12.74 0.76 10.11
N ALA A 101 -13.26 1.12 8.94
CA ALA A 101 -14.33 2.10 8.79
C ALA A 101 -15.63 1.65 9.48
N GLY A 102 -15.97 0.36 9.39
CA GLY A 102 -17.14 -0.21 10.06
C GLY A 102 -17.10 0.01 11.58
N VAL A 103 -15.93 -0.22 12.21
CA VAL A 103 -15.73 0.06 13.64
C VAL A 103 -15.63 1.56 13.92
N ALA A 104 -15.01 2.33 13.03
CA ALA A 104 -14.92 3.79 13.18
C ALA A 104 -16.29 4.48 13.15
N LEU A 105 -17.25 3.96 12.37
CA LEU A 105 -18.62 4.46 12.30
C LEU A 105 -19.45 4.15 13.55
N MET A 106 -18.99 3.23 14.40
CA MET A 106 -19.62 2.94 15.70
C MET A 106 -19.13 3.88 16.81
N ALA A 107 -18.13 4.72 16.54
CA ALA A 107 -17.64 5.69 17.50
C ALA A 107 -18.63 6.85 17.66
N ASP A 108 -18.81 7.27 18.90
CA ASP A 108 -19.59 8.43 19.28
C ASP A 108 -18.71 9.50 19.92
N LYS A 109 -19.27 10.69 20.16
CA LYS A 109 -18.57 11.80 20.85
C LYS A 109 -18.05 11.45 22.25
N SER A 110 -18.63 10.43 22.89
CA SER A 110 -18.22 9.91 24.20
C SER A 110 -17.09 8.88 24.12
N SER A 111 -16.74 8.42 22.92
CA SER A 111 -15.68 7.43 22.73
C SER A 111 -14.32 7.99 23.17
N GLY A 112 -13.60 7.21 23.97
CA GLY A 112 -12.30 7.61 24.51
C GLY A 112 -11.24 7.76 23.42
N SER A 113 -10.18 8.53 23.72
CA SER A 113 -9.08 8.81 22.79
C SER A 113 -8.31 7.57 22.31
N ALA A 114 -8.45 6.42 22.97
CA ALA A 114 -7.85 5.15 22.57
C ALA A 114 -8.70 4.33 21.60
N PHE A 115 -9.90 4.80 21.21
CA PHE A 115 -10.81 4.06 20.33
C PHE A 115 -10.18 3.74 18.97
N PHE A 116 -9.27 4.59 18.47
CA PHE A 116 -8.52 4.32 17.24
C PHE A 116 -7.77 2.98 17.26
N VAL A 117 -7.42 2.43 18.43
CA VAL A 117 -6.77 1.12 18.54
C VAL A 117 -7.71 0.02 18.08
N LEU A 118 -9.00 0.10 18.42
CA LEU A 118 -10.01 -0.85 17.94
C LEU A 118 -10.19 -0.74 16.43
N VAL A 119 -10.19 0.48 15.91
CA VAL A 119 -10.23 0.76 14.45
C VAL A 119 -9.03 0.13 13.74
N LEU A 120 -7.82 0.31 14.29
CA LEU A 120 -6.59 -0.28 13.76
C LEU A 120 -6.67 -1.81 13.76
N LEU A 121 -7.06 -2.41 14.89
CA LEU A 121 -7.18 -3.86 15.03
C LEU A 121 -8.22 -4.44 14.06
N ALA A 122 -9.36 -3.78 13.91
CA ALA A 122 -10.38 -4.19 12.93
C ALA A 122 -9.84 -4.17 11.50
N GLY A 123 -9.03 -3.16 11.15
CA GLY A 123 -8.39 -3.10 9.84
C GLY A 123 -7.36 -4.19 9.62
N VAL A 124 -6.52 -4.48 10.62
CA VAL A 124 -5.56 -5.59 10.59
C VAL A 124 -6.28 -6.93 10.41
N LEU A 125 -7.32 -7.19 11.21
CA LEU A 125 -8.11 -8.41 11.13
C LEU A 125 -8.84 -8.55 9.79
N GLY A 126 -9.39 -7.46 9.25
CA GLY A 126 -10.03 -7.44 7.94
C GLY A 126 -9.06 -7.79 6.80
N GLY A 127 -7.87 -7.17 6.81
CA GLY A 127 -6.81 -7.49 5.84
C GLY A 127 -6.30 -8.93 5.97
N MET A 128 -6.09 -9.41 7.20
CA MET A 128 -5.70 -10.79 7.49
C MET A 128 -6.74 -11.80 7.02
N PHE A 129 -8.02 -11.53 7.29
CA PHE A 129 -9.12 -12.36 6.81
C PHE A 129 -9.12 -12.45 5.28
N TRP A 130 -8.98 -11.31 4.60
CA TRP A 130 -8.97 -11.26 3.13
C TRP A 130 -7.77 -12.01 2.52
N ALA A 131 -6.58 -11.82 3.08
CA ALA A 131 -5.39 -12.58 2.70
C ALA A 131 -5.56 -14.09 2.97
N GLY A 132 -6.20 -14.41 4.10
CA GLY A 132 -6.50 -15.78 4.52
C GLY A 132 -7.37 -16.54 3.53
N ILE A 133 -8.31 -15.87 2.84
CA ILE A 133 -9.12 -16.50 1.78
C ILE A 133 -8.22 -17.03 0.66
N THR A 134 -7.28 -16.22 0.18
CA THR A 134 -6.33 -16.64 -0.87
C THR A 134 -5.45 -17.79 -0.37
N ALA A 135 -4.92 -17.66 0.85
CA ALA A 135 -4.07 -18.69 1.45
C ALA A 135 -4.80 -20.03 1.62
N LEU A 136 -6.05 -20.01 2.10
CA LEU A 136 -6.88 -21.19 2.29
C LEU A 136 -7.19 -21.87 0.95
N LEU A 137 -7.55 -21.10 -0.07
CA LEU A 137 -7.88 -21.64 -1.39
C LEU A 137 -6.66 -22.27 -2.06
N ARG A 138 -5.48 -21.65 -1.91
CA ARG A 138 -4.21 -22.20 -2.36
C ARG A 138 -3.88 -23.51 -1.62
N ASP A 139 -3.88 -23.49 -0.29
CA ASP A 139 -3.46 -24.63 0.53
C ASP A 139 -4.41 -25.84 0.40
N ARG A 140 -5.73 -25.59 0.44
CA ARG A 140 -6.72 -26.67 0.47
C ARG A 140 -7.11 -27.18 -0.91
N PHE A 141 -7.12 -26.31 -1.92
CA PHE A 141 -7.65 -26.62 -3.24
C PHE A 141 -6.63 -26.48 -4.37
N ASN A 142 -5.36 -26.17 -4.04
CA ASN A 142 -4.29 -25.92 -5.02
C ASN A 142 -4.69 -24.86 -6.06
N ALA A 143 -5.49 -23.88 -5.63
CA ALA A 143 -5.91 -22.79 -6.50
C ALA A 143 -4.73 -21.83 -6.75
N ASN A 144 -4.65 -21.31 -7.98
CA ASN A 144 -3.63 -20.34 -8.35
C ASN A 144 -3.79 -19.04 -7.54
N GLU A 145 -2.87 -18.79 -6.60
CA GLU A 145 -2.90 -17.65 -5.70
C GLU A 145 -2.83 -16.30 -6.43
N ILE A 146 -2.20 -16.24 -7.60
CA ILE A 146 -2.09 -15.03 -8.41
C ILE A 146 -3.47 -14.65 -8.94
N LEU A 147 -4.16 -15.61 -9.55
CA LEU A 147 -5.49 -15.39 -10.12
C LEU A 147 -6.51 -15.09 -9.03
N VAL A 148 -6.52 -15.88 -7.95
CA VAL A 148 -7.45 -15.69 -6.83
C VAL A 148 -7.23 -14.33 -6.15
N SER A 149 -6.00 -13.97 -5.82
CA SER A 149 -5.71 -12.70 -5.17
C SER A 149 -6.08 -11.50 -6.06
N LEU A 150 -5.82 -11.58 -7.36
CA LEU A 150 -6.22 -10.55 -8.33
C LEU A 150 -7.75 -10.42 -8.42
N MET A 151 -8.46 -11.54 -8.54
CA MET A 151 -9.93 -11.53 -8.63
C MET A 151 -10.57 -10.96 -7.36
N LEU A 152 -10.01 -11.28 -6.20
CA LEU A 152 -10.46 -10.74 -4.91
C LEU A 152 -10.21 -9.23 -4.75
N VAL A 153 -9.29 -8.61 -5.52
CA VAL A 153 -9.20 -7.13 -5.54
C VAL A 153 -10.51 -6.53 -6.05
N TYR A 154 -11.01 -7.01 -7.19
CA TYR A 154 -12.24 -6.51 -7.78
C TYR A 154 -13.43 -6.74 -6.86
N VAL A 155 -13.52 -7.91 -6.22
CA VAL A 155 -14.57 -8.20 -5.24
C VAL A 155 -14.49 -7.21 -4.07
N GLY A 156 -13.29 -6.94 -3.54
CA GLY A 156 -13.10 -6.00 -2.44
C GLY A 156 -13.53 -4.58 -2.78
N ILE A 157 -13.18 -4.11 -3.99
CA ILE A 157 -13.62 -2.80 -4.51
C ILE A 157 -15.14 -2.75 -4.65
N GLN A 158 -15.77 -3.82 -5.14
CA GLN A 158 -17.23 -3.88 -5.28
C GLN A 158 -17.96 -3.93 -3.94
N VAL A 159 -17.38 -4.58 -2.92
CA VAL A 159 -17.89 -4.53 -1.55
C VAL A 159 -17.83 -3.11 -1.01
N LEU A 160 -16.69 -2.41 -1.18
CA LEU A 160 -16.58 -1.00 -0.78
C LEU A 160 -17.63 -0.14 -1.48
N ASN A 161 -17.77 -0.27 -2.80
CA ASN A 161 -18.77 0.46 -3.59
C ASN A 161 -20.18 0.20 -3.07
N TYR A 162 -20.55 -1.08 -2.88
CA TYR A 162 -21.87 -1.43 -2.34
C TYR A 162 -22.15 -0.71 -1.02
N LEU A 163 -21.18 -0.66 -0.11
CA LEU A 163 -21.34 0.00 1.19
C LEU A 163 -21.54 1.50 1.06
N VAL A 164 -20.68 2.20 0.30
CA VAL A 164 -20.72 3.67 0.21
C VAL A 164 -21.86 4.21 -0.67
N TYR A 165 -22.38 3.39 -1.59
CA TYR A 165 -23.59 3.72 -2.35
C TYR A 165 -24.88 3.29 -1.62
N GLY A 166 -24.79 2.31 -0.73
CA GLY A 166 -25.91 1.75 0.01
C GLY A 166 -25.87 2.09 1.51
N PRO A 167 -25.65 1.10 2.39
CA PRO A 167 -25.91 1.21 3.82
C PRO A 167 -25.05 2.25 4.56
N TRP A 168 -23.85 2.58 4.06
CA TRP A 168 -22.96 3.53 4.71
C TRP A 168 -23.05 4.93 4.14
N LYS A 169 -23.82 5.12 3.06
CA LYS A 169 -23.96 6.42 2.41
C LYS A 169 -24.40 7.48 3.40
N ASP A 170 -23.65 8.58 3.46
CA ASP A 170 -23.99 9.71 4.31
C ASP A 170 -25.28 10.38 3.82
N PRO A 171 -26.34 10.46 4.65
CA PRO A 171 -27.56 11.21 4.30
C PRO A 171 -27.28 12.70 4.01
N ALA A 172 -26.23 13.27 4.60
CA ALA A 172 -25.80 14.65 4.36
C ALA A 172 -24.74 14.76 3.25
N GLY A 173 -24.39 13.67 2.57
CA GLY A 173 -23.32 13.60 1.59
C GLY A 173 -23.66 14.11 0.20
N PHE A 174 -24.79 14.80 -0.02
CA PHE A 174 -25.22 15.34 -1.34
C PHE A 174 -25.12 14.34 -2.51
N ASN A 175 -25.49 13.08 -2.27
CA ASN A 175 -25.36 11.96 -3.22
C ASN A 175 -23.94 11.54 -3.61
N PHE A 176 -22.89 12.05 -2.97
CA PHE A 176 -21.55 11.50 -3.12
C PHE A 176 -21.42 10.12 -2.45
N PRO A 177 -20.67 9.17 -3.05
CA PRO A 177 -20.45 7.84 -2.50
C PRO A 177 -19.41 7.87 -1.38
N GLN A 178 -19.84 8.32 -0.21
CA GLN A 178 -18.99 8.42 0.98
C GLN A 178 -19.78 8.10 2.25
N SER A 179 -19.07 7.63 3.27
CA SER A 179 -19.63 7.51 4.60
C SER A 179 -19.67 8.84 5.34
N LYS A 180 -20.32 8.84 6.50
CA LYS A 180 -20.19 9.93 7.47
C LYS A 180 -18.72 10.14 7.82
N THR A 181 -18.37 11.39 8.14
CA THR A 181 -17.05 11.71 8.67
C THR A 181 -16.87 11.03 10.03
N PHE A 182 -15.74 10.35 10.23
CA PHE A 182 -15.47 9.66 11.50
C PHE A 182 -15.27 10.66 12.64
N GLU A 183 -15.78 10.29 13.82
CA GLU A 183 -15.54 11.04 15.06
C GLU A 183 -14.04 11.14 15.37
N SER A 184 -13.62 12.21 16.05
CA SER A 184 -12.20 12.48 16.29
C SER A 184 -11.49 11.35 17.06
N ALA A 185 -12.21 10.64 17.93
CA ALA A 185 -11.71 9.49 18.68
C ALA A 185 -11.39 8.27 17.80
N ALA A 186 -12.06 8.14 16.65
CA ALA A 186 -11.85 7.06 15.68
C ALA A 186 -10.79 7.40 14.62
N GLN A 187 -10.36 8.65 14.54
CA GLN A 187 -9.31 9.06 13.61
C GLN A 187 -7.92 8.71 14.16
N MET A 188 -6.98 8.40 13.27
CA MET A 188 -5.58 8.23 13.63
C MET A 188 -5.04 9.51 14.30
N PRO A 189 -4.46 9.43 15.51
CA PRO A 189 -3.93 10.62 16.18
C PRO A 189 -2.78 11.24 15.38
N ARG A 190 -2.81 12.56 15.27
CA ARG A 190 -1.79 13.34 14.53
C ARG A 190 -0.55 13.54 15.39
N LEU A 191 0.63 13.51 14.77
CA LEU A 191 1.91 13.72 15.50
C LEU A 191 2.17 15.19 15.83
N MET A 192 1.69 16.10 14.99
CA MET A 192 1.94 17.53 15.13
C MET A 192 0.68 18.32 14.76
N THR A 193 0.42 19.40 15.49
CA THR A 193 -0.67 20.34 15.16
C THR A 193 -0.38 21.03 13.82
N GLY A 194 -1.38 21.13 12.96
CA GLY A 194 -1.23 21.71 11.60
C GLY A 194 -0.66 20.77 10.53
N SER A 195 -0.24 19.55 10.88
CA SER A 195 0.18 18.49 9.95
C SER A 195 -0.86 17.39 9.87
N ARG A 196 -0.96 16.69 8.72
CA ARG A 196 -1.78 15.47 8.58
C ARG A 196 -1.01 14.19 8.93
N VAL A 197 0.30 14.29 9.18
CA VAL A 197 1.11 13.15 9.62
C VAL A 197 0.57 12.62 10.94
N ASN A 198 0.41 11.31 11.00
CA ASN A 198 -0.20 10.60 12.11
C ASN A 198 0.69 9.47 12.63
N ILE A 199 0.29 8.87 13.75
CA ILE A 199 1.02 7.77 14.41
C ILE A 199 1.28 6.60 13.46
N GLY A 200 0.48 6.43 12.40
CA GLY A 200 0.71 5.42 11.35
C GLY A 200 2.12 5.45 10.76
N LEU A 201 2.75 6.64 10.65
CA LEU A 201 4.14 6.74 10.17
C LEU A 201 5.11 6.07 11.15
N LEU A 202 4.94 6.27 12.45
CA LEU A 202 5.76 5.63 13.47
C LEU A 202 5.55 4.11 13.48
N LEU A 203 4.31 3.65 13.33
CA LEU A 203 4.00 2.23 13.21
C LEU A 203 4.62 1.61 11.96
N ALA A 204 4.61 2.31 10.83
CA ALA A 204 5.23 1.86 9.59
C ALA A 204 6.75 1.72 9.75
N LEU A 205 7.42 2.72 10.34
CA LEU A 205 8.87 2.66 10.63
C LEU A 205 9.22 1.57 11.64
N ALA A 206 8.42 1.40 12.69
CA ALA A 206 8.56 0.29 13.62
C ALA A 206 8.38 -1.06 12.89
N GLY A 207 7.45 -1.14 11.95
CA GLY A 207 7.27 -2.28 11.06
C GLY A 207 8.49 -2.59 10.20
N VAL A 208 9.18 -1.57 9.66
CA VAL A 208 10.44 -1.76 8.92
C VAL A 208 11.46 -2.46 9.80
N MET A 209 11.67 -1.94 11.02
CA MET A 209 12.60 -2.53 11.99
C MET A 209 12.19 -3.96 12.37
N ALA A 210 10.91 -4.19 12.64
CA ALA A 210 10.39 -5.50 13.01
C ALA A 210 10.58 -6.54 11.89
N VAL A 211 10.23 -6.19 10.64
CA VAL A 211 10.40 -7.07 9.48
C VAL A 211 11.87 -7.31 9.19
N TRP A 212 12.73 -6.30 9.33
CA TRP A 212 14.18 -6.48 9.18
C TRP A 212 14.75 -7.44 10.23
N ILE A 213 14.38 -7.29 11.50
CA ILE A 213 14.78 -8.22 12.57
C ILE A 213 14.26 -9.62 12.25
N PHE A 214 12.97 -9.76 11.91
CA PHE A 214 12.37 -11.04 11.58
C PHE A 214 13.13 -11.75 10.46
N LEU A 215 13.34 -11.08 9.32
CA LEU A 215 13.97 -11.68 8.15
C LEU A 215 15.46 -11.99 8.34
N PHE A 216 16.22 -11.11 9.00
CA PHE A 216 17.69 -11.21 9.01
C PHE A 216 18.29 -11.63 10.36
N ARG A 217 17.50 -11.62 11.43
CA ARG A 217 17.97 -11.92 12.80
C ARG A 217 17.25 -13.08 13.46
N THR A 218 16.25 -13.70 12.82
CA THR A 218 15.53 -14.86 13.40
C THR A 218 15.68 -16.12 12.55
N TYR A 219 15.63 -17.28 13.20
CA TYR A 219 15.65 -18.58 12.53
C TYR A 219 14.42 -18.79 11.64
N SER A 220 13.23 -18.40 12.10
CA SER A 220 11.98 -18.54 11.33
C SER A 220 12.02 -17.73 10.02
N GLY A 221 12.53 -16.50 10.07
CA GLY A 221 12.69 -15.68 8.87
C GLY A 221 13.75 -16.22 7.90
N TYR A 222 14.81 -16.84 8.42
CA TYR A 222 15.79 -17.55 7.60
C TYR A 222 15.17 -18.79 6.93
N ALA A 223 14.46 -19.63 7.70
CA ALA A 223 13.77 -20.81 7.19
C ALA A 223 12.74 -20.47 6.10
N GLN A 224 11.99 -19.38 6.29
CA GLN A 224 11.04 -18.89 5.29
C GLN A 224 11.74 -18.51 3.97
N GLN A 225 12.86 -17.81 4.04
CA GLN A 225 13.64 -17.42 2.86
C GLN A 225 14.23 -18.62 2.13
N VAL A 226 14.78 -19.58 2.88
CA VAL A 226 15.33 -20.81 2.30
C VAL A 226 14.22 -21.64 1.64
N GLY A 227 13.05 -21.76 2.27
CA GLY A 227 11.89 -22.41 1.68
C GLY A 227 11.44 -21.76 0.36
N GLY A 228 11.53 -20.43 0.26
CA GLY A 228 11.23 -19.70 -0.98
C GLY A 228 12.25 -19.89 -2.11
N LEU A 229 13.46 -20.40 -1.83
CA LEU A 229 14.46 -20.70 -2.86
C LEU A 229 14.28 -22.09 -3.48
N ALA A 230 13.47 -22.96 -2.86
CA ALA A 230 13.15 -24.26 -3.42
C ALA A 230 12.26 -24.10 -4.66
N PRO A 231 12.50 -24.88 -5.74
CA PRO A 231 11.56 -24.94 -6.86
C PRO A 231 10.19 -25.38 -6.35
N ALA A 232 9.14 -24.71 -6.83
CA ALA A 232 7.75 -25.08 -6.52
C ALA A 232 7.35 -26.40 -7.19
#